data_AF-A0A3D0WZ30-F1
#
_entry.id   AF-A0A3D0WZ30-F1
#
_cell.length_a   1.000
_cell.length_b   1.000
_cell.length_c   1.000
_cell.angle_alpha   90.00
_cell.angle_beta   90.00
_cell.angle_gamma   90.00
#
_symmetry.space_group_name_H-M   'P 1'
#
loop_
_entity.id
_entity.type
_entity.pdbx_description
1 polymer ?
#
loop_
_entity_poly.entity_id
_entity_poly.type
_entity_poly.pdbx_seq_one_letter_code
_entity_poly.pdbx_strand_id
1 'polypeptide(L)'
;MKALLMLENGMTFEGTGFGEEHDVVCEVVFNSAMCGYTELLTDPSYAGQGVVMTYPLIGNYGVCYDDTESVRPWLSAFIVHRLSDVASNFRSDVYLDTFLKDNHIPGMEGIDTRALTRTLRESGTMRGMICYGDSPDREAMKRKILAYRQEPPVPQVSCREPAVYGDGPVRVSLVDYGCKNSIIRSLVSRGCAVKRFPHDAALEDLLSFSPDGVMLTNGPGDPKDCKKEIAELRRVYAHGIPT
;
A
#
# COMPACT_ATOMS: atom_id res chain seq x y z
N MET A 1 -20.47 12.42 3.81
CA MET A 1 -21.71 11.74 3.34
C MET A 1 -21.91 10.44 4.12
N LYS A 2 -23.09 9.82 4.14
CA LYS A 2 -23.21 8.44 4.65
C LYS A 2 -22.41 7.48 3.76
N ALA A 3 -21.82 6.47 4.36
CA ALA A 3 -21.09 5.42 3.67
C ALA A 3 -21.52 4.04 4.18
N LEU A 4 -21.52 3.05 3.29
CA LEU A 4 -21.76 1.64 3.60
C LEU A 4 -20.61 0.80 3.07
N LEU A 5 -19.91 0.11 3.96
CA LEU A 5 -18.97 -0.96 3.59
C LEU A 5 -19.74 -2.29 3.54
N MET A 6 -19.63 -3.02 2.44
CA MET A 6 -20.10 -4.40 2.31
C MET A 6 -18.92 -5.33 2.00
N LEU A 7 -18.81 -6.43 2.74
CA LEU A 7 -17.86 -7.51 2.47
C LEU A 7 -18.49 -8.59 1.59
N GLU A 8 -17.67 -9.42 0.93
CA GLU A 8 -18.16 -10.49 0.06
C GLU A 8 -18.98 -11.57 0.78
N ASN A 9 -18.85 -11.71 2.11
CA ASN A 9 -19.70 -12.58 2.92
C ASN A 9 -21.08 -11.95 3.24
N GLY A 10 -21.34 -10.73 2.79
CA GLY A 10 -22.59 -9.99 3.00
C GLY A 10 -22.66 -9.18 4.29
N MET A 11 -21.64 -9.23 5.16
CA MET A 11 -21.58 -8.35 6.33
C MET A 11 -21.48 -6.89 5.88
N THR A 12 -22.20 -5.99 6.57
CA THR A 12 -22.19 -4.57 6.26
C THR A 12 -21.90 -3.71 7.48
N PHE A 13 -21.20 -2.61 7.26
CA PHE A 13 -20.85 -1.61 8.27
C PHE A 13 -21.29 -0.24 7.76
N GLU A 14 -21.98 0.52 8.61
CA GLU A 14 -22.48 1.86 8.30
C GLU A 14 -21.62 2.90 9.02
N GLY A 15 -21.31 3.99 8.32
CA GLY A 15 -20.47 5.05 8.85
C GLY A 15 -20.56 6.31 8.02
N THR A 16 -19.55 7.16 8.14
CA THR A 16 -19.48 8.46 7.47
C THR A 16 -18.24 8.52 6.58
N GLY A 17 -18.40 9.09 5.40
CA GLY A 17 -17.33 9.33 4.46
C GLY A 17 -16.41 10.48 4.88
N PHE A 18 -15.13 10.32 4.56
CA PHE A 18 -14.10 11.36 4.56
C PHE A 18 -13.13 11.11 3.39
N GLY A 19 -12.13 11.96 3.19
CA GLY A 19 -11.30 11.90 1.99
C GLY A 19 -12.08 12.32 0.74
N GLU A 20 -11.70 11.78 -0.43
CA GLU A 20 -12.48 11.98 -1.65
C GLU A 20 -13.59 10.91 -1.76
N GLU A 21 -14.83 11.31 -1.48
CA GLU A 21 -15.98 10.40 -1.43
C GLU A 21 -16.38 9.88 -2.82
N HIS A 22 -16.06 8.62 -3.12
CA HIS A 22 -16.54 7.89 -4.29
C HIS A 22 -16.57 6.38 -4.05
N ASP A 23 -17.48 5.68 -4.74
CA ASP A 23 -17.61 4.24 -4.66
C ASP A 23 -16.31 3.51 -5.05
N VAL A 24 -15.86 2.57 -4.22
CA VAL A 24 -14.63 1.81 -4.47
C VAL A 24 -14.78 0.35 -4.09
N VAL A 25 -14.25 -0.54 -4.93
CA VAL A 25 -14.13 -1.98 -4.66
C VAL A 25 -12.66 -2.31 -4.47
N CYS A 26 -12.33 -3.04 -3.41
CA CYS A 26 -10.96 -3.38 -3.06
C CYS A 26 -10.88 -4.69 -2.26
N GLU A 27 -9.68 -5.20 -2.06
CA GLU A 27 -9.43 -6.21 -1.03
C GLU A 27 -9.32 -5.52 0.34
N VAL A 28 -10.14 -5.90 1.30
CA VAL A 28 -10.15 -5.30 2.64
C VAL A 28 -9.18 -6.07 3.54
N VAL A 29 -8.23 -5.32 4.09
CA VAL A 29 -7.20 -5.82 5.02
C VAL A 29 -7.24 -4.99 6.30
N PHE A 30 -6.58 -5.44 7.36
CA PHE A 30 -6.44 -4.64 8.57
C PHE A 30 -4.96 -4.47 8.96
N ASN A 31 -4.65 -3.36 9.61
CA ASN A 31 -3.34 -3.09 10.16
C ASN A 31 -3.43 -2.70 11.64
N SER A 32 -2.60 -3.34 12.46
CA SER A 32 -2.59 -3.18 13.92
C SER A 32 -1.66 -2.08 14.45
N ALA A 33 -0.99 -1.35 13.57
CA ALA A 33 -0.12 -0.26 13.95
C ALA A 33 -0.92 0.86 14.61
N MET A 34 -0.41 1.35 15.73
CA MET A 34 -1.00 2.47 16.49
C MET A 34 -0.47 3.83 16.03
N CYS A 35 0.62 3.83 15.27
CA CYS A 35 1.28 4.99 14.68
C CYS A 35 1.80 4.61 13.28
N GLY A 36 2.35 5.59 12.56
CA GLY A 36 2.92 5.38 11.23
C GLY A 36 1.87 5.23 10.13
N TYR A 37 0.73 5.94 10.24
CA TYR A 37 -0.30 5.85 9.20
C TYR A 37 0.14 6.56 7.93
N THR A 38 0.97 7.61 7.97
CA THR A 38 1.51 8.25 6.75
C THR A 38 2.37 7.29 5.94
N GLU A 39 3.28 6.59 6.62
CA GLU A 39 4.15 5.56 6.07
C GLU A 39 3.32 4.43 5.47
N LEU A 40 2.23 4.04 6.14
CA LEU A 40 1.30 3.00 5.67
C LEU A 40 0.52 3.46 4.43
N LEU A 41 -0.05 4.66 4.45
CA LEU A 41 -0.80 5.22 3.30
C LEU A 41 0.05 5.17 2.03
N THR A 42 1.33 5.48 2.18
CA THR A 42 2.33 5.58 1.09
C THR A 42 3.15 4.33 0.87
N ASP A 43 2.81 3.21 1.51
CA ASP A 43 3.46 1.91 1.28
C ASP A 43 2.88 1.23 0.03
N PRO A 44 3.68 0.97 -1.02
CA PRO A 44 3.20 0.32 -2.24
C PRO A 44 2.61 -1.07 -2.04
N SER A 45 2.91 -1.74 -0.93
CA SER A 45 2.33 -3.05 -0.61
C SER A 45 0.80 -3.03 -0.43
N TYR A 46 0.19 -1.86 -0.18
CA TYR A 46 -1.27 -1.74 -0.09
C TYR A 46 -1.96 -1.39 -1.41
N ALA A 47 -1.24 -1.41 -2.54
CA ALA A 47 -1.86 -1.14 -3.85
C ALA A 47 -3.08 -2.03 -4.11
N GLY A 48 -4.25 -1.42 -4.33
CA GLY A 48 -5.51 -2.14 -4.56
C GLY A 48 -6.26 -2.59 -3.30
N GLN A 49 -5.75 -2.25 -2.11
CA GLN A 49 -6.31 -2.69 -0.83
C GLN A 49 -7.02 -1.56 -0.08
N GLY A 50 -8.13 -1.87 0.58
CA GLY A 50 -8.77 -1.02 1.57
C GLY A 50 -8.23 -1.38 2.96
N VAL A 51 -7.62 -0.42 3.65
CA VAL A 51 -6.96 -0.69 4.93
C VAL A 51 -7.80 -0.24 6.10
N VAL A 52 -8.09 -1.19 6.99
CA VAL A 52 -8.77 -0.97 8.27
C VAL A 52 -7.75 -0.77 9.38
N MET A 53 -7.75 0.40 10.01
CA MET A 53 -6.91 0.65 11.19
C MET A 53 -7.56 0.10 12.44
N THR A 54 -6.83 -0.72 13.21
CA THR A 54 -7.35 -1.20 14.50
C THR A 54 -7.24 -0.15 15.60
N TYR A 55 -6.29 0.78 15.50
CA TYR A 55 -6.17 1.87 16.47
C TYR A 55 -7.32 2.87 16.26
N PRO A 56 -8.08 3.22 17.31
CA PRO A 56 -9.38 3.84 17.13
C PRO A 56 -9.34 5.32 16.69
N LEU A 57 -8.25 6.03 16.98
CA LEU A 57 -8.12 7.45 16.66
C LEU A 57 -7.00 7.65 15.64
N ILE A 58 -7.35 8.07 14.43
CA ILE A 58 -6.40 8.24 13.32
C ILE A 58 -6.42 9.69 12.83
N GLY A 59 -5.26 10.22 12.41
CA GLY A 59 -5.11 11.62 11.98
C GLY A 59 -4.67 12.60 13.07
N ASN A 60 -4.44 12.12 14.30
CA ASN A 60 -4.10 12.92 15.47
C ASN A 60 -2.78 13.70 15.36
N TYR A 61 -1.85 13.30 14.49
CA TYR A 61 -0.61 14.04 14.21
C TYR A 61 -0.54 14.58 12.77
N GLY A 62 -1.66 14.57 12.03
CA GLY A 62 -1.69 14.98 10.62
C GLY A 62 -0.78 14.11 9.75
N VAL A 63 -0.38 14.65 8.61
CA VAL A 63 0.56 14.03 7.68
C VAL A 63 1.81 14.91 7.58
N CYS A 64 2.98 14.27 7.65
CA CYS A 64 4.27 14.88 7.39
C CYS A 64 4.82 14.29 6.09
N TYR A 65 5.15 15.11 5.10
CA TYR A 65 5.62 14.60 3.81
C TYR A 65 6.98 13.90 3.89
N ASP A 66 7.79 14.22 4.91
CA ASP A 66 9.06 13.53 5.17
C ASP A 66 8.89 12.06 5.61
N ASP A 67 7.71 11.72 6.15
CA ASP A 67 7.37 10.35 6.59
C ASP A 67 6.81 9.50 5.43
N THR A 68 6.85 10.00 4.18
CA THR A 68 6.36 9.25 3.03
C THR A 68 7.34 8.15 2.60
N GLU A 69 6.80 6.95 2.37
CA GLU A 69 7.55 5.77 1.97
C GLU A 69 7.60 5.56 0.45
N SER A 70 6.87 6.36 -0.32
CA SER A 70 6.94 6.38 -1.79
C SER A 70 6.36 7.68 -2.35
N VAL A 71 6.21 7.76 -3.67
CA VAL A 71 5.81 8.99 -4.39
C VAL A 71 4.36 9.43 -4.16
N ARG A 72 3.48 8.54 -3.67
CA ARG A 72 2.05 8.80 -3.45
C ARG A 72 1.44 7.76 -2.51
N PRO A 73 0.22 7.98 -1.96
CA PRO A 73 -0.52 6.90 -1.33
C PRO A 73 -0.94 5.83 -2.35
N TRP A 74 -0.92 4.56 -1.94
CA TRP A 74 -1.18 3.41 -2.83
C TRP A 74 -2.47 2.66 -2.51
N LEU A 75 -2.94 2.74 -1.27
CA LEU A 75 -4.17 2.07 -0.88
C LEU A 75 -5.39 2.62 -1.63
N SER A 76 -6.43 1.80 -1.75
CA SER A 76 -7.67 2.15 -2.44
C SER A 76 -8.74 2.73 -1.53
N ALA A 77 -8.68 2.46 -0.23
CA ALA A 77 -9.61 3.02 0.74
C ALA A 77 -9.05 3.04 2.16
N PHE A 78 -9.36 4.07 2.94
CA PHE A 78 -8.89 4.18 4.32
C PHE A 78 -10.03 4.10 5.34
N ILE A 79 -10.02 3.10 6.19
CA ILE A 79 -11.16 2.74 7.04
C ILE A 79 -10.73 2.85 8.51
N VAL A 80 -11.41 3.69 9.27
CA VAL A 80 -11.03 4.01 10.66
C VAL A 80 -12.25 3.97 11.58
N HIS A 81 -12.00 3.88 12.89
CA HIS A 81 -13.09 4.02 13.86
C HIS A 81 -13.48 5.49 14.02
N ARG A 82 -12.47 6.37 14.21
CA ARG A 82 -12.67 7.81 14.33
C ARG A 82 -11.51 8.57 13.70
N LEU A 83 -11.85 9.52 12.85
CA LEU A 83 -10.92 10.51 12.33
C LEU A 83 -10.75 11.64 13.36
N SER A 84 -9.52 12.12 13.51
CA SER A 84 -9.24 13.27 14.36
C SER A 84 -9.54 14.56 13.61
N ASP A 85 -10.38 15.41 14.22
CA ASP A 85 -10.72 16.74 13.66
C ASP A 85 -9.51 17.71 13.66
N VAL A 86 -8.49 17.43 14.48
CA VAL A 86 -7.32 18.29 14.66
C VAL A 86 -6.05 17.45 14.69
N ALA A 87 -5.10 17.81 13.82
CA ALA A 87 -3.71 17.37 13.91
C ALA A 87 -2.94 18.21 14.94
N SER A 88 -2.24 17.55 15.86
CA SER A 88 -1.41 18.19 16.89
C SER A 88 -0.01 17.58 16.91
N ASN A 89 0.81 17.96 15.94
CA ASN A 89 2.23 17.61 15.89
C ASN A 89 3.01 18.73 15.20
N PHE A 90 4.19 19.07 15.72
CA PHE A 90 5.03 20.14 15.16
C PHE A 90 5.54 19.83 13.73
N ARG A 91 5.56 18.56 13.33
CA ARG A 91 5.92 18.09 11.98
C ARG A 91 4.72 18.00 11.02
N SER A 92 3.51 18.30 11.49
CA SER A 92 2.32 18.19 10.65
C SER A 92 2.33 19.25 9.55
N ASP A 93 2.40 18.81 8.30
CA ASP A 93 2.31 19.69 7.12
C ASP A 93 0.85 19.91 6.71
N VAL A 94 0.03 18.85 6.79
CA VAL A 94 -1.36 18.86 6.32
C VAL A 94 -2.25 17.95 7.16
N TYR A 95 -3.56 18.25 7.21
CA TYR A 95 -4.53 17.36 7.82
C TYR A 95 -4.72 16.09 6.97
N LEU A 96 -4.99 14.97 7.64
CA LEU A 96 -5.17 13.68 6.99
C LEU A 96 -6.33 13.68 5.97
N ASP A 97 -7.47 14.28 6.31
CA ASP A 97 -8.62 14.38 5.40
C ASP A 97 -8.27 15.12 4.09
N THR A 98 -7.56 16.24 4.23
CA THR A 98 -7.06 17.02 3.08
C THR A 98 -6.08 16.21 2.25
N PHE A 99 -5.11 15.53 2.88
CA PHE A 99 -4.16 14.68 2.17
C PHE A 99 -4.86 13.59 1.35
N LEU A 100 -5.89 12.96 1.88
CA LEU A 100 -6.64 11.92 1.15
C LEU A 100 -7.47 12.51 0.01
N LYS A 101 -8.09 13.69 0.20
CA LYS A 101 -8.81 14.41 -0.86
C LYS A 101 -7.88 14.77 -2.03
N ASP A 102 -6.72 15.33 -1.71
CA ASP A 102 -5.74 15.77 -2.71
C ASP A 102 -5.15 14.58 -3.50
N ASN A 103 -5.19 13.38 -2.93
CA ASN A 103 -4.70 12.15 -3.57
C ASN A 103 -5.82 11.23 -4.07
N HIS A 104 -7.07 11.72 -4.11
CA HIS A 104 -8.21 10.97 -4.62
C HIS A 104 -8.46 9.64 -3.90
N ILE A 105 -8.28 9.62 -2.57
CA ILE A 105 -8.46 8.43 -1.74
C ILE A 105 -9.76 8.54 -0.92
N PRO A 106 -10.69 7.59 -1.08
CA PRO A 106 -11.92 7.53 -0.30
C PRO A 106 -11.65 6.99 1.10
N GLY A 107 -12.31 7.56 2.11
CA GLY A 107 -12.21 7.17 3.51
C GLY A 107 -13.57 6.94 4.16
N MET A 108 -13.61 6.05 5.15
CA MET A 108 -14.81 5.77 5.95
C MET A 108 -14.49 5.71 7.44
N GLU A 109 -15.23 6.48 8.25
CA GLU A 109 -15.12 6.48 9.71
C GLU A 109 -16.44 6.12 10.40
N GLY A 110 -16.42 6.01 11.73
CA GLY A 110 -17.60 5.76 12.55
C GLY A 110 -18.05 4.29 12.56
N ILE A 111 -17.21 3.38 12.10
CA ILE A 111 -17.52 1.94 12.09
C ILE A 111 -16.91 1.21 13.29
N ASP A 112 -17.47 0.05 13.63
CA ASP A 112 -16.83 -0.90 14.56
C ASP A 112 -15.67 -1.62 13.86
N THR A 113 -14.50 -0.98 13.82
CA THR A 113 -13.29 -1.57 13.23
C THR A 113 -12.86 -2.83 13.97
N ARG A 114 -13.20 -2.99 15.26
CA ARG A 114 -12.89 -4.21 16.02
C ARG A 114 -13.71 -5.39 15.52
N ALA A 115 -15.02 -5.22 15.30
CA ALA A 115 -15.86 -6.26 14.70
C ALA A 115 -15.36 -6.63 13.29
N LEU A 116 -15.07 -5.62 12.47
CA LEU A 116 -14.52 -5.82 11.13
C LEU A 116 -13.19 -6.59 11.15
N THR A 117 -12.24 -6.19 11.99
CA THR A 117 -10.95 -6.90 12.14
C THR A 117 -11.13 -8.34 12.61
N ARG A 118 -12.08 -8.62 13.50
CA ARG A 118 -12.37 -10.01 13.91
C ARG A 118 -12.87 -10.86 12.74
N THR A 119 -13.80 -10.33 11.94
CA THR A 119 -14.29 -11.00 10.73
C THR A 119 -13.15 -11.33 9.78
N LEU A 120 -12.29 -10.35 9.47
CA LEU A 120 -11.14 -10.53 8.59
C LEU A 120 -10.10 -11.52 9.16
N ARG A 121 -9.90 -11.52 10.47
CA ARG A 121 -8.98 -12.47 11.12
C ARG A 121 -9.48 -13.91 11.07
N GLU A 122 -10.79 -14.12 11.18
CA GLU A 122 -11.41 -15.45 11.19
C GLU A 122 -11.61 -16.00 9.77
N SER A 123 -11.87 -15.12 8.78
CA SER A 123 -12.21 -15.52 7.40
C SER A 123 -11.08 -15.30 6.39
N GLY A 124 -10.01 -14.61 6.77
CA GLY A 124 -8.99 -14.11 5.85
C GLY A 124 -9.34 -12.73 5.28
N THR A 125 -8.46 -12.20 4.42
CA THR A 125 -8.75 -10.98 3.65
C THR A 125 -9.92 -11.25 2.70
N MET A 126 -10.73 -10.23 2.45
CA MET A 126 -11.98 -10.39 1.71
C MET A 126 -12.17 -9.22 0.76
N ARG A 127 -12.81 -9.46 -0.38
CA ARG A 127 -13.25 -8.36 -1.23
C ARG A 127 -14.34 -7.58 -0.52
N GLY A 128 -14.30 -6.25 -0.65
CA GLY A 128 -15.32 -5.37 -0.12
C GLY A 128 -15.53 -4.15 -1.01
N MET A 129 -16.67 -3.51 -0.83
CA MET A 129 -17.02 -2.27 -1.52
C MET A 129 -17.50 -1.24 -0.51
N ILE A 130 -16.97 -0.02 -0.61
CA ILE A 130 -17.53 1.16 0.05
C ILE A 130 -18.43 1.85 -0.96
N CYS A 131 -19.67 2.13 -0.58
CA CYS A 131 -20.61 2.91 -1.37
C CYS A 131 -21.07 4.13 -0.58
N TYR A 132 -21.08 5.29 -1.23
CA TYR A 132 -21.43 6.57 -0.62
C TYR A 132 -22.85 6.99 -1.03
N GLY A 133 -23.61 7.51 -0.08
CA GLY A 133 -24.98 7.99 -0.31
C GLY A 133 -25.99 7.47 0.70
N ASP A 134 -27.23 7.95 0.60
CA ASP A 134 -28.29 7.63 1.57
C ASP A 134 -28.91 6.24 1.39
N SER A 135 -28.90 5.71 0.16
CA SER A 135 -29.54 4.44 -0.18
C SER A 135 -28.69 3.59 -1.14
N PRO A 136 -27.58 2.99 -0.67
CA PRO A 136 -26.75 2.10 -1.49
C PRO A 136 -27.53 0.88 -1.99
N ASP A 137 -27.43 0.57 -3.29
CA ASP A 137 -27.99 -0.65 -3.87
C ASP A 137 -27.11 -1.87 -3.48
N ARG A 138 -27.55 -2.56 -2.43
CA ARG A 138 -26.87 -3.74 -1.86
C ARG A 138 -26.69 -4.88 -2.88
N GLU A 139 -27.64 -5.07 -3.80
CA GLU A 139 -27.53 -6.10 -4.83
C GLU A 139 -26.51 -5.72 -5.90
N ALA A 140 -26.48 -4.45 -6.30
CA ALA A 140 -25.43 -3.94 -7.18
C ALA A 140 -24.04 -4.03 -6.53
N MET A 141 -23.91 -3.69 -5.25
CA MET A 141 -22.65 -3.84 -4.50
C MET A 141 -22.17 -5.29 -4.52
N LYS A 142 -23.05 -6.25 -4.17
CA LYS A 142 -22.72 -7.67 -4.18
C LYS A 142 -22.26 -8.16 -5.56
N ARG A 143 -22.92 -7.73 -6.64
CA ARG A 143 -22.50 -8.06 -8.02
C ARG A 143 -21.10 -7.51 -8.32
N LYS A 144 -20.82 -6.24 -7.97
CA LYS A 144 -19.51 -5.60 -8.18
C LYS A 144 -18.40 -6.30 -7.39
N ILE A 145 -18.64 -6.62 -6.12
CA ILE A 145 -17.68 -7.34 -5.25
C ILE A 145 -17.32 -8.71 -5.84
N LEU A 146 -18.32 -9.49 -6.26
CA LEU A 146 -18.08 -10.83 -6.82
C LEU A 146 -17.38 -10.79 -8.18
N ALA A 147 -17.66 -9.76 -8.99
CA ALA A 147 -17.03 -9.54 -10.28
C ALA A 147 -15.59 -8.99 -10.18
N TYR A 148 -15.25 -8.33 -9.07
CA TYR A 148 -13.93 -7.71 -8.90
C TYR A 148 -12.79 -8.72 -9.01
N ARG A 149 -11.79 -8.36 -9.80
CA ARG A 149 -10.51 -9.04 -9.94
C ARG A 149 -9.44 -7.97 -9.86
N GLN A 150 -8.49 -8.15 -8.95
CA GLN A 150 -7.36 -7.26 -8.86
C GLN A 150 -6.41 -7.54 -10.02
N GLU A 151 -5.99 -6.49 -10.72
CA GLU A 151 -4.92 -6.60 -11.71
C GLU A 151 -3.58 -6.83 -10.99
N PRO A 152 -2.60 -7.50 -11.64
CA PRO A 152 -1.28 -7.68 -11.07
C PRO A 152 -0.69 -6.33 -10.62
N PRO A 153 -0.45 -6.11 -9.32
CA PRO A 153 -0.17 -4.78 -8.80
C PRO A 153 1.30 -4.38 -8.92
N VAL A 154 2.23 -5.35 -9.00
CA VAL A 154 3.68 -5.11 -9.11
C VAL A 154 4.05 -4.21 -10.32
N PRO A 155 3.59 -4.46 -11.55
CA PRO A 155 3.86 -3.56 -12.69
C PRO A 155 3.31 -2.13 -12.54
N GLN A 156 2.34 -1.93 -11.65
CA GLN A 156 1.73 -0.61 -11.39
C GLN A 156 2.56 0.21 -10.39
N VAL A 157 3.21 -0.46 -9.44
CA VAL A 157 3.99 0.18 -8.37
C VAL A 157 5.48 0.30 -8.67
N SER A 158 6.00 -0.54 -9.56
CA SER A 158 7.42 -0.56 -9.91
C SER A 158 7.89 0.71 -10.61
N CYS A 159 9.15 1.08 -10.41
CA CYS A 159 9.76 2.19 -11.13
C CYS A 159 9.79 1.96 -12.65
N ARG A 160 9.66 3.04 -13.42
CA ARG A 160 9.74 3.01 -14.89
C ARG A 160 11.17 3.06 -15.40
N GLU A 161 12.02 3.83 -14.72
CA GLU A 161 13.40 4.05 -15.11
C GLU A 161 14.34 3.73 -13.94
N PRO A 162 15.52 3.12 -14.22
CA PRO A 162 16.51 2.88 -13.19
C PRO A 162 17.04 4.19 -12.60
N ALA A 163 17.33 4.18 -11.30
CA ALA A 163 17.91 5.32 -10.60
C ALA A 163 18.98 4.87 -9.61
N VAL A 164 20.03 5.68 -9.43
CA VAL A 164 21.17 5.41 -8.53
C VAL A 164 21.06 6.29 -7.30
N TYR A 165 21.35 5.71 -6.14
CA TYR A 165 21.29 6.35 -4.83
C TYR A 165 22.56 6.01 -4.04
N GLY A 166 23.17 7.03 -3.42
CA GLY A 166 24.43 6.87 -2.71
C GLY A 166 25.62 6.62 -3.65
N ASP A 167 26.82 6.63 -3.07
CA ASP A 167 28.11 6.57 -3.76
C ASP A 167 29.10 5.64 -3.03
N GLY A 168 28.58 4.78 -2.15
CA GLY A 168 29.38 3.86 -1.37
C GLY A 168 30.07 2.76 -2.19
N PRO A 169 31.11 2.12 -1.64
CA PRO A 169 31.92 1.15 -2.36
C PRO A 169 31.19 -0.17 -2.63
N VAL A 170 30.19 -0.52 -1.82
CA VAL A 170 29.39 -1.74 -1.99
C VAL A 170 28.20 -1.46 -2.90
N ARG A 171 28.07 -2.18 -4.00
CA ARG A 171 27.07 -1.93 -5.05
C ARG A 171 25.91 -2.92 -4.93
N VAL A 172 24.70 -2.40 -4.79
CA VAL A 172 23.48 -3.22 -4.67
C VAL A 172 22.55 -2.93 -5.85
N SER A 173 22.25 -3.97 -6.63
CA SER A 173 21.17 -3.91 -7.63
C SER A 173 19.86 -4.24 -6.92
N LEU A 174 18.94 -3.27 -6.84
CA LEU A 174 17.68 -3.40 -6.13
C LEU A 174 16.52 -3.54 -7.12
N VAL A 175 15.79 -4.66 -7.08
CA VAL A 175 14.65 -4.92 -7.97
C VAL A 175 13.38 -4.38 -7.32
N ASP A 176 12.74 -3.42 -7.98
CA ASP A 176 11.59 -2.68 -7.45
C ASP A 176 10.27 -3.41 -7.72
N TYR A 177 9.77 -4.14 -6.72
CA TYR A 177 8.44 -4.73 -6.72
C TYR A 177 7.36 -3.85 -6.06
N GLY A 178 7.71 -2.61 -5.67
CA GLY A 178 6.92 -1.77 -4.76
C GLY A 178 7.78 -1.21 -3.64
N CYS A 179 8.93 -0.65 -4.00
CA CYS A 179 9.99 -0.26 -3.09
C CYS A 179 9.56 0.84 -2.14
N LYS A 180 9.75 0.59 -0.85
CA LYS A 180 9.73 1.61 0.19
C LYS A 180 11.04 2.39 0.23
N ASN A 181 10.94 3.71 0.31
CA ASN A 181 12.08 4.62 0.41
C ASN A 181 12.99 4.27 1.60
N SER A 182 12.44 3.77 2.71
CA SER A 182 13.24 3.35 3.87
C SER A 182 14.25 2.24 3.56
N ILE A 183 13.97 1.36 2.58
CA ILE A 183 14.89 0.28 2.17
C ILE A 183 16.13 0.90 1.54
N ILE A 184 15.95 1.81 0.58
CA ILE A 184 17.04 2.52 -0.08
C ILE A 184 17.83 3.33 0.95
N ARG A 185 17.14 4.13 1.79
CA ARG A 185 17.80 4.92 2.84
C ARG A 185 18.62 4.04 3.79
N SER A 186 18.11 2.86 4.15
CA SER A 186 18.82 1.91 5.02
C SER A 186 20.07 1.30 4.39
N LEU A 187 20.03 0.99 3.09
CA LEU A 187 21.21 0.49 2.37
C LEU A 187 22.26 1.58 2.20
N VAL A 188 21.85 2.78 1.79
CA VAL A 188 22.75 3.93 1.64
C VAL A 188 23.40 4.29 2.99
N SER A 189 22.65 4.27 4.09
CA SER A 189 23.19 4.55 5.43
C SER A 189 24.22 3.52 5.90
N ARG A 190 24.29 2.34 5.26
CA ARG A 190 25.28 1.28 5.51
C ARG A 190 26.47 1.36 4.54
N GLY A 191 26.56 2.41 3.73
CA GLY A 191 27.65 2.63 2.79
C GLY A 191 27.47 1.89 1.46
N CYS A 192 26.24 1.59 1.05
CA CYS A 192 25.98 1.02 -0.27
C CYS A 192 25.69 2.10 -1.31
N ALA A 193 26.17 1.91 -2.55
CA ALA A 193 25.60 2.52 -3.75
C ALA A 193 24.48 1.59 -4.26
N VAL A 194 23.26 2.09 -4.33
CA VAL A 194 22.07 1.32 -4.70
C VAL A 194 21.58 1.76 -6.07
N LYS A 195 21.48 0.84 -7.03
CA LYS A 195 20.76 1.10 -8.29
C LYS A 195 19.44 0.36 -8.27
N ARG A 196 18.36 1.12 -8.25
CA ARG A 196 16.98 0.59 -8.35
C ARG A 196 16.68 0.28 -9.81
N PHE A 197 16.07 -0.87 -10.06
CA PHE A 197 15.66 -1.35 -11.38
C PHE A 197 14.16 -1.70 -11.40
N PRO A 198 13.49 -1.62 -12.56
CA PRO A 198 12.13 -2.11 -12.73
C PRO A 198 11.98 -3.58 -12.33
N HIS A 199 10.75 -3.97 -11.98
CA HIS A 199 10.41 -5.32 -11.52
C HIS A 199 10.79 -6.42 -12.53
N ASP A 200 10.76 -6.11 -13.82
CA ASP A 200 10.99 -7.01 -14.93
C ASP A 200 12.40 -6.89 -15.53
N ALA A 201 13.32 -6.23 -14.84
CA ALA A 201 14.71 -6.09 -15.28
C ALA A 201 15.38 -7.47 -15.47
N ALA A 202 16.07 -7.63 -16.60
CA ALA A 202 16.78 -8.86 -16.89
C ALA A 202 18.04 -8.97 -16.03
N LEU A 203 18.52 -10.20 -15.79
CA LEU A 203 19.79 -10.44 -15.11
C LEU A 203 20.93 -9.57 -15.67
N GLU A 204 21.03 -9.46 -17.00
CA GLU A 204 22.06 -8.65 -17.68
C GLU A 204 22.04 -7.18 -17.24
N ASP A 205 20.84 -6.61 -17.07
CA ASP A 205 20.69 -5.22 -16.63
C ASP A 205 21.15 -5.05 -15.18
N LEU A 206 20.81 -6.01 -14.31
CA LEU A 206 21.27 -6.01 -12.92
C LEU A 206 22.79 -6.10 -12.85
N LEU A 207 23.41 -6.96 -13.67
CA LEU A 207 24.86 -7.15 -13.76
C LEU A 207 25.59 -5.96 -14.36
N SER A 208 24.93 -5.14 -15.19
CA SER A 208 25.51 -3.91 -15.76
C SER A 208 25.96 -2.92 -14.69
N PHE A 209 25.42 -3.04 -13.47
CA PHE A 209 25.82 -2.24 -12.33
C PHE A 209 27.00 -2.84 -11.56
N SER A 210 27.57 -3.97 -11.99
CA SER A 210 28.62 -4.70 -11.24
C SER A 210 28.29 -4.84 -9.75
N PRO A 211 27.13 -5.43 -9.41
CA PRO A 211 26.67 -5.48 -8.02
C PRO A 211 27.46 -6.49 -7.19
N ASP A 212 27.71 -6.15 -5.93
CA ASP A 212 28.16 -7.07 -4.88
C ASP A 212 26.99 -7.89 -4.31
N GLY A 213 25.75 -7.44 -4.51
CA GLY A 213 24.53 -8.13 -4.12
C GLY A 213 23.29 -7.63 -4.85
N VAL A 214 22.25 -8.48 -4.89
CA VAL A 214 20.93 -8.12 -5.41
C VAL A 214 19.94 -8.08 -4.25
N MET A 215 19.15 -7.01 -4.16
CA MET A 215 18.09 -6.85 -3.15
C MET A 215 16.72 -6.94 -3.82
N LEU A 216 15.83 -7.76 -3.27
CA LEU A 216 14.44 -7.84 -3.69
C LEU A 216 13.58 -7.05 -2.70
N THR A 217 12.79 -6.09 -3.17
CA THR A 217 11.97 -5.27 -2.28
C THR A 217 10.71 -5.99 -1.81
N ASN A 218 9.99 -5.36 -0.88
CA ASN A 218 8.57 -5.62 -0.68
C ASN A 218 7.77 -5.30 -1.96
N GLY A 219 6.51 -5.72 -1.98
CA GLY A 219 5.57 -5.41 -3.04
C GLY A 219 4.13 -5.79 -2.66
N PRO A 220 3.14 -5.41 -3.48
CA PRO A 220 1.74 -5.82 -3.35
C PRO A 220 1.45 -7.16 -4.05
N GLY A 221 0.29 -7.74 -3.75
CA GLY A 221 -0.25 -8.92 -4.43
C GLY A 221 0.38 -10.26 -4.04
N ASP A 222 -0.05 -11.34 -4.70
CA ASP A 222 0.53 -12.68 -4.50
C ASP A 222 1.82 -12.83 -5.33
N PRO A 223 2.98 -13.12 -4.70
CA PRO A 223 4.22 -13.36 -5.42
C PRO A 223 4.14 -14.45 -6.49
N LYS A 224 3.21 -15.41 -6.38
CA LYS A 224 3.01 -16.48 -7.38
C LYS A 224 2.58 -15.95 -8.75
N ASP A 225 1.98 -14.76 -8.81
CA ASP A 225 1.57 -14.13 -10.05
C ASP A 225 2.75 -13.49 -10.81
N CYS A 226 3.86 -13.26 -10.13
CA CYS A 226 5.09 -12.67 -10.68
C CYS A 226 5.92 -13.72 -11.45
N LYS A 227 5.32 -14.36 -12.45
CA LYS A 227 5.90 -15.51 -13.16
C LYS A 227 7.19 -15.17 -13.91
N LYS A 228 7.28 -13.96 -14.48
CA LYS A 228 8.46 -13.52 -15.24
C LYS A 228 9.62 -13.21 -14.29
N GLU A 229 9.30 -12.53 -13.20
CA GLU A 229 10.20 -12.13 -12.12
C GLU A 229 10.77 -13.38 -11.43
N ILE A 230 9.94 -14.39 -11.16
CA ILE A 230 10.40 -15.68 -10.62
C ILE A 230 11.36 -16.38 -11.59
N ALA A 231 11.11 -16.31 -12.90
CA ALA A 231 12.00 -16.90 -13.89
C ALA A 231 13.36 -16.20 -13.94
N GLU A 232 13.38 -14.86 -13.89
CA GLU A 232 14.61 -14.08 -13.79
C GLU A 232 15.36 -14.32 -12.48
N LEU A 233 14.66 -14.37 -11.34
CA LEU A 233 15.26 -14.63 -10.04
C LEU A 233 15.99 -15.99 -9.99
N ARG A 234 15.48 -17.02 -10.68
CA ARG A 234 16.20 -18.30 -10.82
C ARG A 234 17.54 -18.13 -11.53
N ARG A 235 17.62 -17.24 -12.52
CA ARG A 235 18.88 -16.92 -13.23
C ARG A 235 19.84 -16.18 -12.30
N VAL A 236 19.34 -15.22 -11.51
CA VAL A 236 20.15 -14.51 -10.50
C VAL A 236 20.72 -15.50 -9.47
N TYR A 237 19.88 -16.38 -8.93
CA TYR A 237 20.32 -17.39 -7.96
C TYR A 237 21.36 -18.36 -8.54
N ALA A 238 21.17 -18.81 -9.79
CA ALA A 238 22.13 -19.67 -10.49
C ALA A 238 23.47 -18.99 -10.78
N HIS A 239 23.49 -17.65 -10.90
CA HIS A 239 24.71 -16.88 -11.09
C HIS A 239 25.58 -16.83 -9.83
N GLY A 240 24.99 -16.94 -8.63
CA GLY A 240 25.71 -17.01 -7.36
C GLY A 240 26.07 -15.66 -6.73
N ILE A 241 25.49 -14.55 -7.19
CA ILE A 241 25.57 -13.26 -6.50
C ILE A 241 24.74 -13.33 -5.20
N PRO A 242 25.21 -12.77 -4.08
CA PRO A 242 24.42 -12.64 -2.86
C PRO A 242 23.04 -12.03 -3.15
N THR A 243 21.98 -12.73 -2.74
CA THR A 243 20.56 -12.39 -3.00
C THR A 243 19.74 -12.54 -1.74
#